data_AF-A0A1D1V9X9-F1
#
_entry.id   AF-A0A1D1V9X9-F1
#
_cell.length_a   1.000
_cell.length_b   1.000
_cell.length_c   1.000
_cell.angle_alpha   90.00
_cell.angle_beta   90.00
_cell.angle_gamma   90.00
#
_symmetry.space_group_name_H-M   'P 1'
#
loop_
_entity.id
_entity.type
_entity.pdbx_description
1 polymer ?
#
loop_
_entity_poly.entity_id
_entity_poly.type
_entity_poly.pdbx_seq_one_letter_code
_entity_poly.pdbx_strand_id
1 'polypeptide(L)'
;MMRLSTVRTRKPQASDDGLTEDSEVIAKRKGFLSTCYWTTPGDGKVQLCPGFDVYVYQQSLTDFRQQFGPLGARGAASASCWSKYSATLLAYLSGGWDVVIKDRRPSQGHRAILGPDVFRAVAGHIKELFGVENDMEHPVNRVRLAWSNSVSQVRPKTKSCLADSHAEKSQVFSEYLATCYWKTPGADKIPLHPGFEIYVYPAILEDLKTHYGPGTPHYGKDGWGRYASRLFVNLVGGWDNLMKYERPNVSIGRMMEGDFFYAMLGHLRELFKTKMTKREFAATLEGIFMHFRRYQYLPEPRAEAETEAQVDDCRQPETQRRQSVANTEPANVSPNKGSALSLLEPIGMYEGPCGDRGGG
;
A
#
# COMPACT_ATOMS: atom_id res chain seq x y z
N MET A 1 17.55 58.39 -7.74
CA MET A 1 16.10 58.23 -7.47
C MET A 1 15.74 56.76 -7.65
N MET A 2 15.37 56.05 -6.57
CA MET A 2 14.85 54.68 -6.66
C MET A 2 13.35 54.71 -6.93
N ARG A 3 12.86 53.94 -7.91
CA ARG A 3 11.43 53.77 -8.15
C ARG A 3 10.88 52.68 -7.23
N LEU A 4 9.98 53.05 -6.32
CA LEU A 4 9.20 52.11 -5.54
C LEU A 4 8.12 51.47 -6.43
N SER A 5 8.20 50.16 -6.63
CA SER A 5 7.23 49.41 -7.42
C SER A 5 5.99 49.09 -6.58
N THR A 6 4.90 49.84 -6.79
CA THR A 6 3.63 49.62 -6.07
C THR A 6 2.99 48.30 -6.49
N VAL A 7 3.04 47.29 -5.63
CA VAL A 7 2.37 46.00 -5.85
C VAL A 7 0.85 46.20 -5.78
N ARG A 8 0.18 46.13 -6.94
CA ARG A 8 -1.29 46.12 -7.02
C ARG A 8 -1.83 44.75 -6.58
N THR A 9 -2.38 44.68 -5.38
CA THR A 9 -3.26 43.58 -4.94
C THR A 9 -4.51 43.54 -5.81
N ARG A 10 -4.56 42.60 -6.77
CA ARG A 10 -5.79 42.30 -7.52
C ARG A 10 -6.78 41.61 -6.60
N LYS A 11 -7.93 42.24 -6.35
CA LYS A 11 -9.09 41.60 -5.72
C LYS A 11 -9.61 40.51 -6.68
N PRO A 12 -9.75 39.25 -6.25
CA PRO A 12 -10.18 38.18 -7.16
C PRO A 12 -11.61 38.42 -7.65
N GLN A 13 -11.84 38.30 -8.96
CA GLN A 13 -13.19 38.21 -9.52
C GLN A 13 -13.77 36.83 -9.16
N ALA A 14 -14.95 36.81 -8.56
CA ALA A 14 -15.70 35.59 -8.35
C ALA A 14 -16.40 35.19 -9.67
N SER A 15 -16.14 33.98 -10.15
CA SER A 15 -17.04 33.30 -11.09
C SER A 15 -18.28 32.83 -10.32
N ASP A 16 -19.45 33.28 -10.77
CA ASP A 16 -20.72 33.10 -10.09
C ASP A 16 -21.44 31.83 -10.56
N ASP A 17 -20.80 30.67 -10.35
CA ASP A 17 -21.44 29.36 -10.52
C ASP A 17 -22.40 29.11 -9.35
N GLY A 18 -23.55 29.78 -9.41
CA GLY A 18 -24.55 29.93 -8.35
C GLY A 18 -25.28 28.65 -7.94
N LEU A 19 -24.56 27.68 -7.36
CA LEU A 19 -25.16 26.73 -6.42
C LEU A 19 -25.38 27.45 -5.10
N THR A 20 -26.63 27.86 -4.85
CA THR A 20 -27.05 28.45 -3.58
C THR A 20 -26.94 27.42 -2.44
N GLU A 21 -25.77 27.36 -1.80
CA GLU A 21 -25.62 26.69 -0.51
C GLU A 21 -26.65 27.26 0.46
N ASP A 22 -27.43 26.37 1.08
CA ASP A 22 -28.45 26.73 2.06
C ASP A 22 -27.85 27.63 3.16
N SER A 23 -28.50 28.75 3.44
CA SER A 23 -28.10 29.72 4.47
C SER A 23 -27.86 29.06 5.82
N GLU A 24 -28.63 28.02 6.16
CA GLU A 24 -28.46 27.25 7.39
C GLU A 24 -27.14 26.45 7.39
N VAL A 25 -26.75 25.89 6.24
CA VAL A 25 -25.47 25.17 6.06
C VAL A 25 -24.30 26.15 6.16
N ILE A 26 -24.41 27.33 5.56
CA ILE A 26 -23.39 28.39 5.65
C ILE A 26 -23.22 28.83 7.11
N ALA A 27 -24.31 29.05 7.85
CA ALA A 27 -24.28 29.44 9.26
C ALA A 27 -23.63 28.36 10.14
N LYS A 28 -24.04 27.09 9.96
CA LYS A 28 -23.44 25.94 10.66
C LYS A 28 -21.95 25.79 10.33
N ARG A 29 -21.55 25.98 9.07
CA ARG A 29 -20.13 25.95 8.67
C ARG A 29 -19.34 27.07 9.35
N LYS A 30 -19.85 28.31 9.36
CA LYS A 30 -19.19 29.44 10.06
C LYS A 30 -18.97 29.16 11.55
N GLY A 31 -19.98 28.61 12.25
CA GLY A 31 -19.87 28.25 13.66
C GLY A 31 -18.87 27.12 13.95
N PHE A 32 -18.73 26.15 13.04
CA PHE A 32 -17.68 25.14 13.14
C PHE A 32 -16.29 25.76 12.89
N LEU A 33 -16.15 26.54 11.81
CA LEU A 33 -14.88 27.15 11.41
C LEU A 33 -14.32 28.09 12.48
N SER A 34 -15.15 28.86 13.18
CA SER A 34 -14.69 29.71 14.29
C SER A 34 -14.08 28.95 15.48
N THR A 35 -14.29 27.63 15.58
CA THR A 35 -13.67 26.77 16.60
C THR A 35 -12.40 26.05 16.11
N CYS A 36 -12.09 26.14 14.80
CA CYS A 36 -10.93 25.47 14.23
C CYS A 36 -9.64 26.24 14.57
N TYR A 37 -8.65 25.56 15.16
CA TYR A 37 -7.38 26.19 15.57
C TYR A 37 -6.64 26.91 14.43
N TRP A 38 -6.92 26.53 13.17
CA TRP A 38 -6.24 27.03 11.97
C TRP A 38 -6.91 28.24 11.31
N THR A 39 -8.08 28.71 11.76
CA THR A 39 -8.68 29.95 11.21
C THR A 39 -8.11 31.22 11.84
N THR A 40 -7.38 31.10 12.94
CA THR A 40 -6.86 32.24 13.71
C THR A 40 -5.33 32.25 13.71
N PRO A 41 -4.67 33.36 13.35
CA PRO A 41 -3.22 33.49 13.47
C PRO A 41 -2.76 33.35 14.93
N GLY A 42 -1.48 33.05 15.14
CA GLY A 42 -0.89 32.91 16.47
C GLY A 42 0.55 32.42 16.41
N ASP A 43 1.23 32.45 17.55
CA ASP A 43 2.65 32.16 17.64
C ASP A 43 3.01 30.77 17.08
N GLY A 44 4.08 30.73 16.28
CA GLY A 44 4.53 29.52 15.60
C GLY A 44 3.63 29.02 14.46
N LYS A 45 2.52 29.69 14.14
CA LYS A 45 1.72 29.42 12.93
C LYS A 45 2.15 30.29 11.77
N VAL A 46 2.08 29.74 10.56
CA VAL A 46 2.26 30.47 9.30
C VAL A 46 0.99 30.37 8.46
N GLN A 47 0.71 31.41 7.67
CA GLN A 47 -0.36 31.36 6.68
C GLN A 47 0.01 30.34 5.60
N LEU A 48 -0.88 29.39 5.34
CA LEU A 48 -0.62 28.25 4.45
C LEU A 48 -0.49 28.69 2.99
N CYS A 49 -1.28 29.68 2.57
CA CYS A 49 -1.18 30.31 1.26
C CYS A 49 -1.62 31.78 1.38
N PRO A 50 -0.86 32.76 0.85
CA PRO A 50 -1.24 34.16 0.91
C PRO A 50 -2.64 34.42 0.34
N GLY A 51 -3.45 35.17 1.07
CA GLY A 51 -4.83 35.50 0.70
C GLY A 51 -5.92 34.53 1.19
N PHE A 52 -5.55 33.52 1.99
CA PHE A 52 -6.50 32.61 2.64
C PHE A 52 -6.30 32.58 4.15
N ASP A 53 -7.37 32.63 4.94
CA ASP A 53 -7.33 32.58 6.41
C ASP A 53 -7.17 31.14 6.94
N VAL A 54 -6.07 30.51 6.54
CA VAL A 54 -5.69 29.15 6.93
C VAL A 54 -4.26 29.18 7.46
N TYR A 55 -4.10 28.91 8.76
CA TYR A 55 -2.86 29.05 9.52
C TYR A 55 -2.44 27.71 10.13
N VAL A 56 -1.23 27.26 9.85
CA VAL A 56 -0.71 25.94 10.27
C VAL A 56 0.58 26.12 11.04
N TYR A 57 0.81 25.31 12.09
CA TYR A 57 2.07 25.34 12.83
C TYR A 57 3.26 25.01 11.92
N GLN A 58 4.29 25.86 11.97
CA GLN A 58 5.50 25.75 11.15
C GLN A 58 6.21 24.40 11.36
N GLN A 59 6.19 23.87 12.59
CA GLN A 59 6.74 22.56 12.91
C GLN A 59 6.01 21.45 12.13
N SER A 60 4.67 21.40 12.20
CA SER A 60 3.89 20.38 11.50
C SER A 60 4.06 20.44 9.97
N LEU A 61 4.18 21.65 9.39
CA LEU A 61 4.54 21.78 7.97
C LEU A 61 5.94 21.24 7.66
N THR A 62 6.88 21.40 8.58
CA THR A 62 8.25 20.87 8.46
C THR A 62 8.25 19.34 8.53
N ASP A 63 7.51 18.75 9.48
CA ASP A 63 7.35 17.31 9.63
C ASP A 63 6.72 16.69 8.36
N PHE A 64 5.64 17.29 7.84
CA PHE A 64 5.01 16.84 6.59
C PHE A 64 5.93 16.99 5.38
N ARG A 65 6.78 18.04 5.34
CA ARG A 65 7.77 18.26 4.27
C ARG A 65 8.89 17.22 4.32
N GLN A 66 9.33 16.81 5.50
CA GLN A 66 10.31 15.72 5.65
C GLN A 66 9.72 14.37 5.23
N GLN A 67 8.47 14.08 5.62
CA GLN A 67 7.84 12.78 5.39
C GLN A 67 7.30 12.60 3.95
N PHE A 68 6.74 13.64 3.34
CA PHE A 68 6.04 13.55 2.05
C PHE A 68 6.44 14.63 1.03
N GLY A 69 7.33 15.56 1.40
CA GLY A 69 7.77 16.64 0.51
C GLY A 69 8.75 16.19 -0.57
N PRO A 70 9.15 17.10 -1.50
CA PRO A 70 9.97 16.76 -2.65
C PRO A 70 11.31 16.10 -2.30
N LEU A 71 11.94 16.53 -1.20
CA LEU A 71 13.25 16.02 -0.77
C LEU A 71 13.20 14.61 -0.17
N GLY A 72 12.08 14.22 0.44
CA GLY A 72 11.86 12.86 0.95
C GLY A 72 11.51 11.84 -0.15
N ALA A 73 11.08 12.32 -1.33
CA ALA A 73 10.56 11.52 -2.43
C ALA A 73 11.65 10.91 -3.36
N ARG A 74 12.88 10.70 -2.88
CA ARG A 74 13.98 10.14 -3.71
C ARG A 74 13.63 8.73 -4.22
N GLY A 75 13.24 8.63 -5.50
CA GLY A 75 12.97 7.37 -6.20
C GLY A 75 11.50 6.98 -6.33
N ALA A 76 10.54 7.76 -5.80
CA ALA A 76 9.11 7.53 -6.01
C ALA A 76 8.55 8.48 -7.08
N ALA A 77 7.59 8.02 -7.89
CA ALA A 77 6.92 8.87 -8.88
C ALA A 77 6.27 10.09 -8.19
N SER A 78 6.69 11.29 -8.57
CA SER A 78 6.34 12.58 -7.94
C SER A 78 4.83 12.76 -7.68
N ALA A 79 3.98 12.25 -8.59
CA ALA A 79 2.52 12.29 -8.47
C ALA A 79 1.97 11.63 -7.19
N SER A 80 2.67 10.64 -6.63
CA SER A 80 2.25 9.93 -5.41
C SER A 80 2.60 10.66 -4.11
N CYS A 81 3.52 11.63 -4.15
CA CYS A 81 4.04 12.30 -2.96
C CYS A 81 3.22 13.54 -2.60
N TRP A 82 2.96 14.43 -3.56
CA TRP A 82 2.10 15.59 -3.31
C TRP A 82 0.67 15.19 -2.91
N SER A 83 0.16 14.08 -3.44
CA SER A 83 -1.19 13.58 -3.13
C SER A 83 -1.29 13.09 -1.68
N LYS A 84 -0.31 12.29 -1.21
CA LYS A 84 -0.17 11.91 0.21
C LYS A 84 0.03 13.12 1.12
N TYR A 85 0.90 14.06 0.74
CA TYR A 85 1.11 15.31 1.47
C TYR A 85 -0.22 16.08 1.64
N SER A 86 -0.97 16.24 0.55
CA SER A 86 -2.26 16.96 0.54
C SER A 86 -3.30 16.31 1.46
N ALA A 87 -3.36 14.98 1.46
CA ALA A 87 -4.30 14.23 2.27
C ALA A 87 -3.94 14.30 3.76
N THR A 88 -2.68 14.13 4.12
CA THR A 88 -2.22 14.27 5.51
C THR A 88 -2.49 15.68 6.04
N LEU A 89 -2.22 16.72 5.24
CA LEU A 89 -2.48 18.10 5.63
C LEU A 89 -3.99 18.39 5.81
N LEU A 90 -4.85 17.91 4.91
CA LEU A 90 -6.31 18.05 5.05
C LEU A 90 -6.86 17.27 6.25
N ALA A 91 -6.30 16.10 6.57
CA ALA A 91 -6.66 15.36 7.78
C ALA A 91 -6.23 16.10 9.05
N TYR A 92 -5.04 16.71 9.06
CA TYR A 92 -4.55 17.54 10.16
C TYR A 92 -5.43 18.79 10.38
N LEU A 93 -5.85 19.45 9.31
CA LEU A 93 -6.83 20.55 9.37
C LEU A 93 -8.22 20.07 9.83
N SER A 94 -8.59 18.83 9.54
CA SER A 94 -9.83 18.21 10.04
C SER A 94 -9.75 17.74 11.50
N GLY A 95 -8.62 17.99 12.20
CA GLY A 95 -8.40 17.57 13.59
C GLY A 95 -7.86 16.15 13.77
N GLY A 96 -7.50 15.46 12.68
CA GLY A 96 -6.94 14.11 12.68
C GLY A 96 -7.70 13.13 11.79
N TRP A 97 -7.02 12.05 11.37
CA TRP A 97 -7.66 10.98 10.59
C TRP A 97 -8.78 10.28 11.33
N ASP A 98 -8.74 10.21 12.66
CA ASP A 98 -9.79 9.59 13.46
C ASP A 98 -11.09 10.41 13.41
N VAL A 99 -11.01 11.75 13.42
CA VAL A 99 -12.17 12.64 13.21
C VAL A 99 -12.78 12.41 11.83
N VAL A 100 -11.94 12.34 10.80
CA VAL A 100 -12.33 12.09 9.39
C VAL A 100 -13.01 10.72 9.22
N ILE A 101 -12.53 9.69 9.92
CA ILE A 101 -13.10 8.33 9.89
C ILE A 101 -14.40 8.25 10.71
N LYS A 102 -14.48 8.96 11.84
CA LYS A 102 -15.67 9.01 12.71
C LYS A 102 -16.82 9.80 12.07
N ASP A 103 -16.56 10.73 11.16
CA ASP A 103 -17.60 11.50 10.50
C ASP A 103 -18.50 10.65 9.58
N ARG A 104 -19.73 10.44 10.06
CA ARG A 104 -20.75 9.63 9.40
C ARG A 104 -21.50 10.36 8.28
N ARG A 105 -21.11 11.57 7.87
CA ARG A 105 -21.81 12.40 6.85
C ARG A 105 -21.11 12.48 5.47
N PRO A 106 -20.90 11.36 4.74
CA PRO A 106 -20.27 11.39 3.42
C PRO A 106 -21.14 12.01 2.33
N SER A 107 -22.48 12.01 2.47
CA SER A 107 -23.41 12.42 1.41
C SER A 107 -23.38 13.92 1.09
N GLN A 108 -23.02 14.78 2.05
CA GLN A 108 -22.78 16.22 1.81
C GLN A 108 -21.32 16.50 1.40
N GLY A 109 -20.45 15.48 1.42
CA GLY A 109 -19.03 15.55 1.13
C GLY A 109 -18.23 16.32 2.18
N HIS A 110 -16.97 15.93 2.38
CA HIS A 110 -16.05 16.61 3.30
C HIS A 110 -15.77 18.09 2.95
N ARG A 111 -16.23 18.56 1.78
CA ARG A 111 -16.34 19.98 1.42
C ARG A 111 -17.15 20.79 2.45
N ALA A 112 -18.23 20.21 3.00
CA ALA A 112 -19.13 20.91 3.92
C ALA A 112 -18.43 21.36 5.22
N ILE A 113 -17.40 20.63 5.66
CA ILE A 113 -16.70 20.88 6.92
C ILE A 113 -15.57 21.89 6.75
N LEU A 114 -14.64 21.64 5.83
CA LEU A 114 -13.47 22.52 5.63
C LEU A 114 -13.77 23.76 4.77
N GLY A 115 -14.81 23.73 3.93
CA GLY A 115 -15.12 24.78 2.96
C GLY A 115 -14.16 24.82 1.76
N PRO A 116 -14.51 25.53 0.67
CA PRO A 116 -13.71 25.56 -0.56
C PRO A 116 -12.34 26.24 -0.39
N ASP A 117 -12.24 27.21 0.52
CA ASP A 117 -11.05 28.05 0.67
C ASP A 117 -9.88 27.30 1.31
N VAL A 118 -10.13 26.30 2.16
CA VAL A 118 -9.10 25.38 2.65
C VAL A 118 -8.50 24.55 1.50
N PHE A 119 -9.32 24.03 0.59
CA PHE A 119 -8.82 23.29 -0.57
C PHE A 119 -8.01 24.18 -1.51
N ARG A 120 -8.39 25.46 -1.66
CA ARG A 120 -7.62 26.46 -2.42
C ARG A 120 -6.27 26.77 -1.75
N ALA A 121 -6.27 27.00 -0.43
CA ALA A 121 -5.04 27.26 0.33
C ALA A 121 -4.06 26.07 0.28
N VAL A 122 -4.56 24.84 0.48
CA VAL A 122 -3.76 23.62 0.36
C VAL A 122 -3.22 23.44 -1.06
N ALA A 123 -4.02 23.72 -2.10
CA ALA A 123 -3.58 23.62 -3.49
C ALA A 123 -2.50 24.67 -3.84
N GLY A 124 -2.63 25.91 -3.34
CA GLY A 124 -1.63 26.96 -3.52
C GLY A 124 -0.30 26.60 -2.85
N HIS A 125 -0.33 26.13 -1.59
CA HIS A 125 0.85 25.63 -0.88
C HIS A 125 1.53 24.47 -1.58
N ILE A 126 0.76 23.53 -2.15
CA ILE A 126 1.32 22.41 -2.92
C ILE A 126 1.96 22.89 -4.23
N LYS A 127 1.34 23.88 -4.91
CA LYS A 127 1.91 24.48 -6.12
C LYS A 127 3.26 25.13 -5.83
N GLU A 128 3.38 25.89 -4.73
CA GLU A 128 4.63 26.48 -4.27
C GLU A 128 5.66 25.41 -3.88
N LEU A 129 5.27 24.43 -3.04
CA LEU A 129 6.19 23.43 -2.48
C LEU A 129 6.70 22.41 -3.51
N PHE A 130 5.88 22.03 -4.49
CA PHE A 130 6.22 20.99 -5.48
C PHE A 130 6.47 21.53 -6.89
N GLY A 131 6.43 22.86 -7.11
CA GLY A 131 6.72 23.48 -8.41
C GLY A 131 5.74 23.09 -9.53
N VAL A 132 4.44 22.91 -9.19
CA VAL A 132 3.44 22.44 -10.17
C VAL A 132 2.92 23.61 -11.01
N GLU A 133 3.57 23.88 -12.13
CA GLU A 133 3.32 25.10 -12.94
C GLU A 133 1.90 25.24 -13.52
N ASN A 134 1.15 24.14 -13.64
CA ASN A 134 -0.18 24.09 -14.26
C ASN A 134 -1.24 25.02 -13.63
N ASP A 135 -2.27 25.34 -14.43
CA ASP A 135 -3.34 26.28 -14.11
C ASP A 135 -4.15 25.90 -12.85
N MET A 136 -4.57 26.90 -12.06
CA MET A 136 -4.96 26.77 -10.65
C MET A 136 -6.22 25.92 -10.39
N GLU A 137 -7.13 25.78 -11.36
CA GLU A 137 -8.32 24.94 -11.19
C GLU A 137 -7.99 23.44 -11.14
N HIS A 138 -6.94 23.01 -11.85
CA HIS A 138 -6.51 21.62 -11.85
C HIS A 138 -5.95 21.15 -10.49
N PRO A 139 -5.03 21.87 -9.81
CA PRO A 139 -4.58 21.58 -8.45
C PRO A 139 -5.72 21.39 -7.44
N VAL A 140 -6.73 22.27 -7.40
CA VAL A 140 -7.85 22.14 -6.45
C VAL A 140 -8.66 20.86 -6.70
N ASN A 141 -8.94 20.56 -7.97
CA ASN A 141 -9.62 19.32 -8.36
C ASN A 141 -8.77 18.07 -8.05
N ARG A 142 -7.46 18.13 -8.27
CA ARG A 142 -6.50 17.05 -7.96
C ARG A 142 -6.34 16.79 -6.47
N VAL A 143 -6.21 17.84 -5.64
CA VAL A 143 -6.20 17.74 -4.17
C VAL A 143 -7.51 17.13 -3.65
N ARG A 144 -8.65 17.55 -4.21
CA ARG A 144 -9.96 16.98 -3.85
C ARG A 144 -10.08 15.49 -4.19
N LEU A 145 -9.56 15.07 -5.35
CA LEU A 145 -9.53 13.66 -5.75
C LEU A 145 -8.57 12.85 -4.87
N ALA A 146 -7.37 13.36 -4.60
CA ALA A 146 -6.41 12.74 -3.69
C ALA A 146 -6.99 12.55 -2.26
N TRP A 147 -7.70 13.56 -1.77
CA TRP A 147 -8.44 13.50 -0.51
C TRP A 147 -9.52 12.41 -0.53
N SER A 148 -10.41 12.42 -1.53
CA SER A 148 -11.49 11.43 -1.69
C SER A 148 -10.96 9.99 -1.75
N ASN A 149 -9.87 9.78 -2.49
CA ASN A 149 -9.19 8.49 -2.61
C ASN A 149 -8.55 8.07 -1.28
N SER A 150 -7.99 9.00 -0.51
CA SER A 150 -7.39 8.71 0.80
C SER A 150 -8.46 8.37 1.84
N VAL A 151 -9.55 9.15 1.90
CA VAL A 151 -10.68 8.88 2.80
C VAL A 151 -11.33 7.53 2.49
N SER A 152 -11.54 7.20 1.21
CA SER A 152 -12.14 5.91 0.83
C SER A 152 -11.23 4.69 1.10
N GLN A 153 -9.92 4.89 1.26
CA GLN A 153 -8.98 3.84 1.71
C GLN A 153 -8.99 3.67 3.23
N VAL A 154 -8.99 4.76 4.01
CA VAL A 154 -8.92 4.67 5.50
C VAL A 154 -10.28 4.44 6.16
N ARG A 155 -11.38 4.84 5.51
CA ARG A 155 -12.72 4.57 6.02
C ARG A 155 -12.96 3.06 5.94
N PRO A 156 -13.29 2.37 7.06
CA PRO A 156 -13.73 0.99 6.96
C PRO A 156 -14.90 0.96 5.99
N LYS A 157 -14.90 0.03 5.02
CA LYS A 157 -15.94 -0.06 3.99
C LYS A 157 -17.27 -0.42 4.67
N THR A 158 -17.97 0.59 5.19
CA THR A 158 -19.29 0.51 5.82
C THR A 158 -20.31 0.22 4.74
N LYS A 159 -20.30 -1.04 4.29
CA LYS A 159 -21.22 -1.61 3.33
C LYS A 159 -22.59 -1.72 4.00
N SER A 160 -23.38 -0.65 3.90
CA SER A 160 -24.75 -0.55 4.41
C SER A 160 -25.74 -1.55 3.78
N CYS A 161 -25.28 -2.38 2.84
CA CYS A 161 -26.08 -3.36 2.10
C CYS A 161 -25.40 -4.75 2.08
N LEU A 162 -24.47 -5.04 3.01
CA LEU A 162 -23.62 -6.23 2.94
C LEU A 162 -23.15 -6.71 4.32
N ALA A 163 -23.81 -6.27 5.40
CA ALA A 163 -23.56 -6.80 6.74
C ALA A 163 -23.82 -8.31 6.80
N ASP A 164 -24.89 -8.76 6.13
CA ASP A 164 -25.34 -10.15 6.13
C ASP A 164 -24.30 -11.09 5.51
N SER A 165 -23.80 -10.78 4.31
CA SER A 165 -22.72 -11.56 3.66
C SER A 165 -21.38 -11.49 4.40
N HIS A 166 -21.15 -10.48 5.25
CA HIS A 166 -19.97 -10.45 6.13
C HIS A 166 -20.14 -11.31 7.40
N ALA A 167 -21.36 -11.46 7.91
CA ALA A 167 -21.70 -12.37 9.01
C ALA A 167 -21.66 -13.83 8.55
N GLU A 168 -22.31 -14.14 7.43
CA GLU A 168 -22.34 -15.47 6.79
C GLU A 168 -20.92 -16.04 6.60
N LYS A 169 -20.02 -15.27 5.96
CA LYS A 169 -18.61 -15.69 5.78
C LYS A 169 -17.84 -15.88 7.09
N SER A 170 -18.33 -15.34 8.22
CA SER A 170 -17.73 -15.50 9.55
C SER A 170 -18.19 -16.76 10.23
N GLN A 171 -19.47 -17.07 10.11
CA GLN A 171 -19.99 -18.36 10.48
C GLN A 171 -19.31 -19.48 9.68
N VAL A 172 -19.28 -19.39 8.35
CA VAL A 172 -18.63 -20.40 7.47
C VAL A 172 -17.15 -20.62 7.81
N PHE A 173 -16.40 -19.57 8.18
CA PHE A 173 -15.00 -19.75 8.60
C PHE A 173 -14.88 -20.33 10.02
N SER A 174 -15.76 -19.96 10.95
CA SER A 174 -15.81 -20.56 12.29
C SER A 174 -16.16 -22.05 12.24
N GLU A 175 -17.10 -22.42 11.36
CA GLU A 175 -17.46 -23.81 11.06
C GLU A 175 -16.28 -24.57 10.45
N TYR A 176 -15.54 -23.96 9.51
CA TYR A 176 -14.30 -24.52 8.98
C TYR A 176 -13.22 -24.71 10.06
N LEU A 177 -13.03 -23.75 10.97
CA LEU A 177 -12.08 -23.90 12.09
C LEU A 177 -12.48 -25.01 13.06
N ALA A 178 -13.77 -25.34 13.16
CA ALA A 178 -14.24 -26.49 13.94
C ALA A 178 -13.94 -27.85 13.27
N THR A 179 -13.73 -27.90 11.95
CA THR A 179 -13.32 -29.14 11.25
C THR A 179 -11.80 -29.33 11.16
N CYS A 180 -11.02 -28.33 11.57
CA CYS A 180 -9.56 -28.40 11.53
C CYS A 180 -9.01 -29.47 12.49
N TYR A 181 -8.12 -30.33 11.96
CA TYR A 181 -7.60 -31.49 12.68
C TYR A 181 -6.93 -31.17 14.02
N TRP A 182 -6.43 -29.95 14.21
CA TRP A 182 -5.70 -29.53 15.40
C TRP A 182 -6.58 -29.18 16.60
N LYS A 183 -7.91 -29.04 16.46
CA LYS A 183 -8.80 -28.88 17.63
C LYS A 183 -9.03 -30.19 18.39
N THR A 184 -8.96 -31.34 17.70
CA THR A 184 -9.27 -32.64 18.30
C THR A 184 -8.00 -33.39 18.72
N PRO A 185 -7.84 -33.79 19.99
CA PRO A 185 -6.72 -34.64 20.40
C PRO A 185 -6.75 -36.00 19.67
N GLY A 186 -5.61 -36.68 19.63
CA GLY A 186 -5.48 -38.01 19.02
C GLY A 186 -4.18 -38.68 19.46
N ALA A 187 -4.10 -40.00 19.36
CA ALA A 187 -2.95 -40.78 19.86
C ALA A 187 -1.60 -40.32 19.27
N ASP A 188 -1.58 -39.96 17.98
CA ASP A 188 -0.38 -39.52 17.26
C ASP A 188 -0.20 -37.99 17.23
N LYS A 189 -0.91 -37.24 18.10
CA LYS A 189 -0.82 -35.78 18.18
C LYS A 189 -0.33 -35.34 19.54
N ILE A 190 0.49 -34.30 19.56
CA ILE A 190 0.96 -33.63 20.77
C ILE A 190 0.37 -32.22 20.87
N PRO A 191 0.13 -31.68 22.08
CA PRO A 191 -0.22 -30.27 22.22
C PRO A 191 0.94 -29.40 21.71
N LEU A 192 0.63 -28.41 20.88
CA LEU A 192 1.60 -27.46 20.31
C LEU A 192 2.30 -26.63 21.40
N HIS A 193 1.59 -26.34 22.49
CA HIS A 193 2.16 -25.77 23.70
C HIS A 193 1.30 -26.20 24.92
N PRO A 194 1.90 -26.46 26.09
CA PRO A 194 1.15 -26.79 27.29
C PRO A 194 0.08 -25.74 27.64
N GLY A 195 -1.09 -26.20 28.09
CA GLY A 195 -2.21 -25.33 28.50
C GLY A 195 -3.13 -24.84 27.38
N PHE A 196 -2.95 -25.29 26.13
CA PHE A 196 -3.83 -24.94 25.00
C PHE A 196 -4.30 -26.18 24.24
N GLU A 197 -5.57 -26.19 23.82
CA GLU A 197 -6.22 -27.28 23.07
C GLU A 197 -5.91 -27.21 21.56
N ILE A 198 -4.62 -27.05 21.22
CA ILE A 198 -4.12 -26.97 19.85
C ILE A 198 -3.13 -28.12 19.66
N TYR A 199 -3.51 -29.14 18.88
CA TYR A 199 -2.78 -30.40 18.73
C TYR A 199 -2.17 -30.53 17.33
N VAL A 200 -0.96 -31.06 17.23
CA VAL A 200 -0.23 -31.19 15.96
C VAL A 200 0.48 -32.54 15.89
N TYR A 201 0.63 -33.08 14.67
CA TYR A 201 1.40 -34.29 14.44
C TYR A 201 2.90 -33.99 14.62
N PRO A 202 3.66 -34.77 15.43
CA PRO A 202 5.09 -34.56 15.64
C PRO A 202 5.90 -34.53 14.34
N ALA A 203 5.52 -35.34 13.35
CA ALA A 203 6.16 -35.37 12.02
C ALA A 203 6.14 -34.01 11.31
N ILE A 204 5.06 -33.22 11.45
CA ILE A 204 4.96 -31.86 10.88
C ILE A 204 5.94 -30.93 11.60
N LEU A 205 6.06 -31.03 12.92
CA LEU A 205 6.98 -30.18 13.67
C LEU A 205 8.45 -30.49 13.35
N GLU A 206 8.82 -31.76 13.22
CA GLU A 206 10.18 -32.18 12.88
C GLU A 206 10.54 -31.86 11.41
N ASP A 207 9.62 -32.02 10.45
CA ASP A 207 9.84 -31.57 9.07
C ASP A 207 10.07 -30.05 9.01
N LEU A 208 9.20 -29.26 9.64
CA LEU A 208 9.34 -27.80 9.67
C LEU A 208 10.61 -27.36 10.41
N LYS A 209 11.04 -28.10 11.44
CA LYS A 209 12.26 -27.83 12.21
C LYS A 209 13.52 -28.16 11.40
N THR A 210 13.48 -29.23 10.61
CA THR A 210 14.56 -29.62 9.68
C THR A 210 14.77 -28.57 8.59
N HIS A 211 13.70 -27.96 8.07
CA HIS A 211 13.78 -27.00 6.96
C HIS A 211 13.86 -25.52 7.38
N TYR A 212 13.27 -25.15 8.52
CA TYR A 212 13.11 -23.75 8.95
C TYR A 212 13.45 -23.51 10.43
N GLY A 213 13.87 -24.53 11.17
CA GLY A 213 14.18 -24.42 12.60
C GLY A 213 15.53 -23.76 12.90
N PRO A 214 15.88 -23.65 14.20
CA PRO A 214 17.20 -23.20 14.64
C PRO A 214 18.33 -24.06 14.03
N GLY A 215 19.39 -23.40 13.56
CA GLY A 215 20.56 -24.06 12.96
C GLY A 215 20.45 -24.38 11.47
N THR A 216 19.31 -24.10 10.83
CA THR A 216 19.15 -24.31 9.37
C THR A 216 19.89 -23.25 8.55
N PRO A 217 20.33 -23.53 7.30
CA PRO A 217 21.05 -22.55 6.46
C PRO A 217 20.28 -21.27 6.14
N HIS A 218 18.96 -21.31 6.30
CA HIS A 218 18.06 -20.18 6.06
C HIS A 218 17.71 -19.38 7.34
N TYR A 219 18.44 -19.62 8.44
CA TYR A 219 18.31 -18.92 9.71
C TYR A 219 18.87 -17.48 9.65
N GLY A 220 18.20 -16.62 8.88
CA GLY A 220 18.41 -15.17 8.93
C GLY A 220 17.75 -14.54 10.17
N LYS A 221 17.81 -13.20 10.27
CA LYS A 221 17.15 -12.45 11.38
C LYS A 221 15.67 -12.79 11.58
N ASP A 222 14.98 -13.21 10.50
CA ASP A 222 13.56 -13.56 10.49
C ASP A 222 13.31 -15.08 10.40
N GLY A 223 14.27 -15.93 10.78
CA GLY A 223 14.17 -17.40 10.67
C GLY A 223 12.90 -17.97 11.30
N TRP A 224 12.54 -17.49 12.49
CA TRP A 224 11.29 -17.87 13.17
C TRP A 224 10.03 -17.50 12.38
N GLY A 225 10.05 -16.44 11.57
CA GLY A 225 8.90 -15.99 10.78
C GLY A 225 8.58 -16.94 9.63
N ARG A 226 9.63 -17.54 9.02
CA ARG A 226 9.46 -18.59 7.99
C ARG A 226 8.87 -19.87 8.58
N TYR A 227 9.41 -20.33 9.72
CA TYR A 227 8.84 -21.46 10.45
C TYR A 227 7.39 -21.20 10.87
N ALA A 228 7.12 -20.04 11.47
CA ALA A 228 5.81 -19.62 11.94
C ALA A 228 4.76 -19.61 10.81
N SER A 229 5.08 -19.01 9.66
CA SER A 229 4.17 -18.95 8.51
C SER A 229 3.90 -20.33 7.92
N ARG A 230 4.91 -21.20 7.82
CA ARG A 230 4.72 -22.59 7.37
C ARG A 230 3.90 -23.43 8.35
N LEU A 231 4.11 -23.28 9.66
CA LEU A 231 3.29 -23.94 10.67
C LEU A 231 1.84 -23.43 10.63
N PHE A 232 1.64 -22.10 10.56
CA PHE A 232 0.31 -21.50 10.43
C PHE A 232 -0.45 -22.07 9.22
N VAL A 233 0.21 -22.09 8.05
CA VAL A 233 -0.37 -22.62 6.80
C VAL A 233 -0.72 -24.10 6.92
N ASN A 234 0.13 -24.94 7.54
CA ASN A 234 -0.19 -26.35 7.79
C ASN A 234 -1.38 -26.53 8.73
N LEU A 235 -1.52 -25.69 9.77
CA LEU A 235 -2.64 -25.75 10.69
C LEU A 235 -3.95 -25.33 9.99
N VAL A 236 -3.96 -24.28 9.16
CA VAL A 236 -5.14 -23.90 8.36
C VAL A 236 -5.35 -24.76 7.10
N GLY A 237 -4.74 -25.95 7.02
CA GLY A 237 -4.99 -26.92 5.95
C GLY A 237 -4.49 -26.49 4.58
N GLY A 238 -3.40 -25.70 4.50
CA GLY A 238 -2.75 -25.30 3.26
C GLY A 238 -3.06 -23.87 2.78
N TRP A 239 -2.32 -23.43 1.75
CA TRP A 239 -2.46 -22.08 1.19
C TRP A 239 -3.83 -21.85 0.54
N ASP A 240 -4.41 -22.86 -0.12
CA ASP A 240 -5.72 -22.72 -0.76
C ASP A 240 -6.82 -22.43 0.26
N ASN A 241 -6.82 -23.12 1.40
CA ASN A 241 -7.75 -22.86 2.49
C ASN A 241 -7.51 -21.48 3.12
N LEU A 242 -6.26 -21.10 3.37
CA LEU A 242 -5.93 -19.75 3.84
C LEU A 242 -6.51 -18.68 2.90
N MET A 243 -6.21 -18.76 1.60
CA MET A 243 -6.66 -17.78 0.60
C MET A 243 -8.18 -17.80 0.36
N LYS A 244 -8.83 -18.96 0.46
CA LYS A 244 -10.29 -19.12 0.32
C LYS A 244 -11.07 -18.39 1.41
N TYR A 245 -10.54 -18.35 2.63
CA TYR A 245 -11.21 -17.76 3.79
C TYR A 245 -10.64 -16.40 4.23
N GLU A 246 -9.47 -16.01 3.75
CA GLU A 246 -8.90 -14.68 4.00
C GLU A 246 -9.82 -13.58 3.43
N ARG A 247 -10.00 -12.50 4.18
CA ARG A 247 -10.84 -11.37 3.76
C ARG A 247 -10.01 -10.11 3.53
N PRO A 248 -10.33 -9.32 2.50
CA PRO A 248 -9.79 -7.98 2.38
C PRO A 248 -10.03 -7.18 3.65
N ASN A 249 -8.95 -6.69 4.26
CA ASN A 249 -8.93 -5.87 5.48
C ASN A 249 -9.29 -6.59 6.79
N VAL A 250 -9.25 -7.92 6.86
CA VAL A 250 -9.24 -8.65 8.14
C VAL A 250 -7.82 -9.14 8.40
N SER A 251 -7.15 -8.49 9.35
CA SER A 251 -5.82 -8.92 9.84
C SER A 251 -5.88 -10.37 10.33
N ILE A 252 -4.84 -11.16 10.06
CA ILE A 252 -4.73 -12.57 10.49
C ILE A 252 -4.96 -12.72 12.01
N GLY A 253 -4.54 -11.72 12.79
CA GLY A 253 -4.79 -11.59 14.24
C GLY A 253 -6.27 -11.61 14.68
N ARG A 254 -7.22 -11.52 13.75
CA ARG A 254 -8.68 -11.61 13.95
C ARG A 254 -9.31 -12.83 13.25
N MET A 255 -8.55 -13.58 12.46
CA MET A 255 -9.04 -14.80 11.81
C MET A 255 -9.07 -15.94 12.83
N MET A 256 -8.00 -16.13 13.59
CA MET A 256 -7.88 -17.23 14.56
C MET A 256 -8.25 -16.77 15.98
N GLU A 257 -8.72 -17.72 16.78
CA GLU A 257 -9.04 -17.55 18.20
C GLU A 257 -7.80 -17.12 19.03
N GLY A 258 -8.06 -16.59 20.24
CA GLY A 258 -7.00 -16.12 21.14
C GLY A 258 -5.97 -17.20 21.45
N ASP A 259 -6.45 -18.41 21.74
CA ASP A 259 -5.67 -19.54 22.23
C ASP A 259 -4.80 -20.16 21.15
N PHE A 260 -5.28 -20.22 19.91
CA PHE A 260 -4.46 -20.58 18.74
C PHE A 260 -3.21 -19.70 18.64
N PHE A 261 -3.39 -18.38 18.79
CA PHE A 261 -2.27 -17.44 18.77
C PHE A 261 -1.30 -17.65 19.94
N TYR A 262 -1.80 -17.91 21.14
CA TYR A 262 -0.94 -18.11 22.31
C TYR A 262 -0.19 -19.45 22.28
N ALA A 263 -0.82 -20.52 21.76
CA ALA A 263 -0.15 -21.81 21.54
C ALA A 263 1.01 -21.68 20.55
N MET A 264 0.77 -21.06 19.38
CA MET A 264 1.83 -20.78 18.41
C MET A 264 2.93 -19.90 18.99
N LEU A 265 2.57 -18.83 19.71
CA LEU A 265 3.53 -17.90 20.30
C LEU A 265 4.39 -18.58 21.37
N GLY A 266 3.80 -19.44 22.19
CA GLY A 266 4.50 -20.25 23.18
C GLY A 266 5.53 -21.19 22.54
N HIS A 267 5.08 -22.01 21.59
CA HIS A 267 5.94 -22.92 20.81
C HIS A 267 7.14 -22.20 20.18
N LEU A 268 6.90 -21.05 19.54
CA LEU A 268 7.96 -20.27 18.89
C LEU A 268 8.95 -19.66 19.89
N ARG A 269 8.47 -19.16 21.04
CA ARG A 269 9.34 -18.67 22.12
C ARG A 269 10.22 -19.78 22.68
N GLU A 270 9.67 -20.98 22.85
CA GLU A 270 10.40 -22.14 23.34
C GLU A 270 11.43 -22.66 22.32
N LEU A 271 11.03 -22.84 21.05
CA LEU A 271 11.89 -23.38 20.00
C LEU A 271 13.01 -22.41 19.60
N PHE A 272 12.70 -21.12 19.42
CA PHE A 272 13.66 -20.11 18.94
C PHE A 272 14.32 -19.30 20.08
N LYS A 273 14.01 -19.61 21.35
CA LYS A 273 14.51 -18.90 22.56
C LYS A 273 14.36 -17.37 22.47
N THR A 274 13.31 -16.91 21.80
CA THR A 274 13.07 -15.49 21.48
C THR A 274 11.93 -14.90 22.31
N LYS A 275 11.95 -13.57 22.50
CA LYS A 275 10.84 -12.82 23.11
C LYS A 275 10.12 -12.05 22.00
N MET A 276 8.85 -12.39 21.78
CA MET A 276 7.96 -11.71 20.84
C MET A 276 6.55 -11.55 21.45
N THR A 277 5.88 -10.46 21.14
CA THR A 277 4.49 -10.19 21.51
C THR A 277 3.50 -10.74 20.47
N LYS A 278 2.22 -10.90 20.84
CA LYS A 278 1.16 -11.27 19.90
C LYS A 278 1.04 -10.27 18.73
N ARG A 279 1.33 -8.99 18.96
CA ARG A 279 1.28 -7.93 17.94
C ARG A 279 2.40 -8.09 16.91
N GLU A 280 3.64 -8.30 17.35
CA GLU A 280 4.78 -8.52 16.46
C GLU A 280 4.59 -9.79 15.64
N PHE A 281 4.19 -10.89 16.31
CA PHE A 281 3.88 -12.16 15.65
C PHE A 281 2.84 -12.01 14.53
N ALA A 282 1.69 -11.36 14.83
CA ALA A 282 0.64 -11.14 13.84
C ALA A 282 1.11 -10.22 12.69
N ALA A 283 1.87 -9.16 12.98
CA ALA A 283 2.40 -8.26 11.97
C ALA A 283 3.42 -8.93 11.03
N THR A 284 4.29 -9.81 11.56
CA THR A 284 5.23 -10.60 10.75
C THR A 284 4.50 -11.58 9.84
N LEU A 285 3.49 -12.31 10.34
CA LEU A 285 2.66 -13.17 9.48
C LEU A 285 1.93 -12.37 8.39
N GLU A 286 1.40 -11.19 8.72
CA GLU A 286 0.70 -10.31 7.78
C GLU A 286 1.64 -9.79 6.68
N GLY A 287 2.87 -9.40 7.04
CA GLY A 287 3.91 -9.06 6.06
C GLY A 287 4.25 -10.23 5.13
N ILE A 288 4.43 -11.45 5.66
CA ILE A 288 4.75 -12.64 4.87
C ILE A 288 3.60 -13.01 3.92
N PHE A 289 2.35 -13.01 4.38
CA PHE A 289 1.20 -13.37 3.54
C PHE A 289 0.90 -12.29 2.47
N MET A 290 1.09 -11.00 2.79
CA MET A 290 1.01 -9.93 1.80
C MET A 290 2.09 -10.04 0.71
N HIS A 291 3.33 -10.41 1.09
CA HIS A 291 4.38 -10.72 0.13
C HIS A 291 3.99 -11.93 -0.75
N PHE A 292 3.55 -13.04 -0.13
CA PHE A 292 3.15 -14.24 -0.85
C PHE A 292 2.02 -13.98 -1.86
N ARG A 293 0.96 -13.28 -1.44
CA ARG A 293 -0.15 -12.86 -2.32
C ARG A 293 0.36 -12.06 -3.53
N ARG A 294 1.27 -11.10 -3.30
CA ARG A 294 1.78 -10.21 -4.35
C ARG A 294 2.58 -10.95 -5.43
N TYR A 295 3.29 -12.01 -5.07
CA TYR A 295 4.26 -12.67 -5.95
C TYR A 295 3.88 -14.08 -6.42
N GLN A 296 2.88 -14.75 -5.82
CA GLN A 296 2.48 -16.12 -6.21
C GLN A 296 1.02 -16.28 -6.66
N TYR A 297 0.09 -15.42 -6.22
CA TYR A 297 -1.35 -15.55 -6.58
C TYR A 297 -1.85 -14.48 -7.57
N LEU A 298 -1.15 -13.37 -7.70
CA LEU A 298 -1.27 -12.49 -8.85
C LEU A 298 -0.19 -12.92 -9.84
N PRO A 299 -0.50 -13.72 -10.88
CA PRO A 299 0.40 -13.81 -12.01
C PRO A 299 0.63 -12.38 -12.51
N GLU A 300 1.87 -12.00 -12.81
CA GLU A 300 2.09 -10.72 -13.48
C GLU A 300 1.23 -10.70 -14.75
N PRO A 301 0.55 -9.58 -15.06
CA PRO A 301 -0.23 -9.46 -16.28
C PRO A 301 0.72 -9.74 -17.43
N ARG A 302 0.53 -10.88 -18.12
CA ARG A 302 1.46 -11.30 -19.16
C ARG A 302 1.53 -10.20 -20.22
N ALA A 303 2.75 -9.74 -20.50
CA ALA A 303 3.02 -8.74 -21.53
C ALA A 303 2.62 -9.21 -22.95
N GLU A 304 2.22 -10.49 -23.09
CA GLU A 304 1.70 -11.12 -24.31
C GLU A 304 0.45 -10.41 -24.88
N ALA A 305 -0.29 -9.62 -24.08
CA ALA A 305 -1.51 -8.95 -24.53
C ALA A 305 -1.30 -7.66 -25.39
N GLU A 306 -0.08 -7.14 -25.52
CA GLU A 306 0.19 -5.93 -26.33
C GLU A 306 0.62 -6.24 -27.78
N THR A 307 0.84 -7.51 -28.15
CA THR A 307 1.36 -7.87 -29.49
C THR A 307 0.29 -8.28 -30.51
N GLU A 308 -0.93 -8.64 -30.09
CA GLU A 308 -2.01 -9.08 -31.01
C GLU A 308 -2.87 -7.93 -31.57
N ALA A 309 -2.69 -6.69 -31.10
CA ALA A 309 -3.46 -5.52 -31.57
C ALA A 309 -2.90 -4.86 -32.85
N GLN A 310 -1.98 -5.52 -33.56
CA GLN A 310 -1.29 -4.93 -34.74
C GLN A 310 -1.33 -5.77 -36.02
N VAL A 311 -2.26 -6.74 -36.11
CA VAL A 311 -2.49 -7.55 -37.33
C VAL A 311 -3.98 -7.64 -37.67
N ASP A 312 -4.61 -6.49 -38.00
CA ASP A 312 -5.81 -6.48 -38.85
C ASP A 312 -6.14 -5.06 -39.40
N ASP A 313 -5.24 -4.51 -40.23
CA ASP A 313 -5.60 -3.44 -41.17
C ASP A 313 -4.91 -3.63 -42.54
N CYS A 314 -5.31 -4.71 -43.22
CA CYS A 314 -4.95 -4.97 -44.61
C CYS A 314 -6.21 -5.17 -45.46
N ARG A 315 -7.05 -4.12 -45.56
CA ARG A 315 -8.18 -4.09 -46.50
C ARG A 315 -8.16 -2.85 -47.39
N GLN A 316 -7.20 -2.81 -48.31
CA GLN A 316 -7.24 -1.83 -49.41
C GLN A 316 -8.32 -2.21 -50.44
N PRO A 317 -9.09 -1.24 -50.96
CA PRO A 317 -9.86 -1.40 -52.19
C PRO A 317 -8.97 -1.16 -53.42
N GLU A 318 -9.15 -1.98 -54.46
CA GLU A 318 -8.49 -1.80 -55.76
C GLU A 318 -8.98 -0.52 -56.47
N THR A 319 -8.06 0.28 -57.04
CA THR A 319 -8.34 1.02 -58.29
C THR A 319 -7.06 1.26 -59.09
N GLN A 320 -7.13 1.02 -60.40
CA GLN A 320 -6.01 1.07 -61.35
C GLN A 320 -5.60 2.51 -61.73
N ARG A 321 -4.29 2.75 -61.94
CA ARG A 321 -3.78 3.36 -63.20
C ARG A 321 -2.25 3.28 -63.40
N ARG A 322 -1.87 2.78 -64.59
CA ARG A 322 -0.76 3.20 -65.50
C ARG A 322 -0.05 4.52 -65.10
N GLN A 323 1.26 4.76 -65.22
CA GLN A 323 2.38 4.24 -66.07
C GLN A 323 3.71 4.86 -65.49
N SER A 324 4.98 4.57 -65.86
CA SER A 324 5.64 3.65 -66.81
C SER A 324 7.18 3.67 -66.72
N VAL A 325 7.85 2.56 -67.15
CA VAL A 325 9.14 2.51 -67.88
C VAL A 325 10.51 2.61 -67.16
N ALA A 326 11.40 1.70 -67.60
CA ALA A 326 12.88 1.70 -67.62
C ALA A 326 13.73 1.24 -66.41
N ASN A 327 14.24 0.01 -66.55
CA ASN A 327 15.66 -0.39 -66.53
C ASN A 327 16.56 0.00 -65.35
N THR A 328 17.22 -0.99 -64.71
CA THR A 328 18.54 -1.51 -65.15
C THR A 328 19.03 -2.65 -64.23
N GLU A 329 19.40 -3.78 -64.83
CA GLU A 329 20.13 -4.92 -64.22
C GLU A 329 21.66 -4.70 -64.27
N PRO A 330 22.54 -5.56 -63.69
CA PRO A 330 22.39 -6.39 -62.49
C PRO A 330 23.68 -6.38 -61.60
N ALA A 331 23.71 -7.33 -60.65
CA ALA A 331 24.88 -8.15 -60.29
C ALA A 331 25.72 -7.85 -59.02
N ASN A 332 25.82 -8.91 -58.20
CA ASN A 332 27.06 -9.65 -57.87
C ASN A 332 27.53 -9.67 -56.39
N VAL A 333 28.23 -10.76 -56.05
CA VAL A 333 29.14 -10.99 -54.90
C VAL A 333 28.53 -11.21 -53.50
N SER A 334 28.26 -12.49 -53.21
CA SER A 334 28.64 -13.15 -51.93
C SER A 334 30.18 -13.37 -51.92
N PRO A 335 30.94 -13.63 -50.81
CA PRO A 335 30.49 -14.26 -49.55
C PRO A 335 31.25 -13.91 -48.24
N ASN A 336 30.88 -14.63 -47.16
CA ASN A 336 31.73 -15.19 -46.09
C ASN A 336 32.52 -14.30 -45.09
N LYS A 337 32.24 -14.55 -43.79
CA LYS A 337 33.15 -14.74 -42.62
C LYS A 337 32.26 -14.63 -41.35
N GLY A 338 32.34 -15.48 -40.31
CA GLY A 338 33.24 -16.60 -40.03
C GLY A 338 33.90 -16.46 -38.65
N SER A 339 33.38 -17.14 -37.61
CA SER A 339 34.03 -17.55 -36.34
C SER A 339 32.96 -18.28 -35.49
N ALA A 340 33.09 -19.54 -35.07
CA ALA A 340 34.11 -20.16 -34.20
C ALA A 340 34.01 -19.62 -32.75
N LEU A 341 33.37 -20.36 -31.83
CA LEU A 341 33.92 -21.48 -31.02
C LEU A 341 34.92 -21.05 -29.93
N SER A 342 34.48 -21.14 -28.66
CA SER A 342 35.22 -21.55 -27.45
C SER A 342 34.17 -21.64 -26.31
N LEU A 343 33.85 -22.77 -25.66
CA LEU A 343 34.65 -23.74 -24.87
C LEU A 343 35.07 -23.23 -23.47
N LEU A 344 34.53 -23.89 -22.43
CA LEU A 344 35.14 -24.22 -21.12
C LEU A 344 35.54 -23.03 -20.19
N GLU A 345 35.51 -23.10 -18.86
CA GLU A 345 35.15 -24.14 -17.86
C GLU A 345 34.81 -23.45 -16.50
N PRO A 346 34.35 -24.16 -15.44
CA PRO A 346 33.94 -23.55 -14.18
C PRO A 346 35.08 -23.38 -13.16
N ILE A 347 34.93 -22.40 -12.27
CA ILE A 347 35.73 -22.19 -11.05
C ILE A 347 34.74 -22.13 -9.89
N GLY A 348 34.93 -22.77 -8.73
CA GLY A 348 35.98 -23.69 -8.30
C GLY A 348 35.71 -24.04 -6.83
N MET A 349 35.91 -25.30 -6.43
CA MET A 349 35.67 -25.71 -5.04
C MET A 349 36.73 -25.13 -4.10
N TYR A 350 36.34 -24.79 -2.87
CA TYR A 350 37.27 -24.45 -1.80
C TYR A 350 36.95 -25.29 -0.56
N GLU A 351 37.65 -26.42 -0.43
CA GLU A 351 37.76 -27.16 0.82
C GLU A 351 38.89 -26.53 1.67
N GLY A 352 38.69 -26.44 2.98
CA GLY A 352 39.67 -25.88 3.91
C GLY A 352 39.32 -26.27 5.36
N PRO A 353 40.32 -26.51 6.23
CA PRO A 353 40.33 -27.78 6.96
C PRO A 353 39.88 -27.73 8.42
N CYS A 354 39.71 -28.93 8.98
CA CYS A 354 39.42 -29.20 10.39
C CYS A 354 40.38 -28.45 11.35
N GLY A 355 39.79 -27.71 12.30
CA GLY A 355 40.50 -27.14 13.44
C GLY A 355 40.27 -27.99 14.69
N ASP A 356 41.22 -28.87 15.00
CA ASP A 356 41.25 -29.66 16.22
C ASP A 356 41.67 -28.79 17.43
N ARG A 357 40.91 -28.86 18.55
CA ARG A 357 41.29 -28.32 19.87
C ARG A 357 40.55 -29.05 20.98
N GLY A 358 41.23 -30.00 21.62
CA GLY A 358 40.95 -30.37 23.01
C GLY A 358 41.67 -29.46 24.02
N GLY A 359 41.38 -29.65 25.31
CA GLY A 359 42.18 -29.15 26.43
C GLY A 359 41.64 -27.89 27.11
N GLY A 360 40.99 -28.08 28.27
CA GLY A 360 40.45 -27.03 29.13
C GLY A 360 39.46 -27.60 30.14
#